data_AF-A0A238FQD6-F1
#
_entry.id   AF-A0A238FQD6-F1
#
_cell.length_a   1.000
_cell.length_b   1.000
_cell.length_c   1.000
_cell.angle_alpha   90.00
_cell.angle_beta   90.00
_cell.angle_gamma   90.00
#
_symmetry.space_group_name_H-M   'P 1'
#
loop_
_entity.id
_entity.type
_entity.pdbx_description
1 polymer ?
#
loop_
_entity_poly.entity_id
_entity_poly.type
_entity_poly.pdbx_seq_one_letter_code
_entity_poly.pdbx_strand_id
1 'polypeptide(L)'
;MDDPYDEVKSEVESSLQHLSSLLASYARLLRNPQTRPDDLSYAHSELLALLSALDNDVDELQQALQLVERDPLMRTRLGLGQAVLAQRRTFVETVKAEMKTARKQLAPSNGVTSSKSSRSQTQKPTTTIPNPLSSSSTPGKGAPYRDSPYDAQTGGAQVDEESDPNAEFEMQHQSLLIEQQDQTLTSISGTVEQLRSQAWTMGQEVYDQNAMLEELDREVDATGTRLERAQRRMDRFIKQNKSTLSNQVFNSSAPAGVF
;
A
#
# COMPACT_ATOMS: atom_id res chain seq x y z
N MET A 1 -30.82 12.39 24.48
CA MET A 1 -29.59 11.68 24.85
C MET A 1 -29.13 11.05 23.56
N ASP A 2 -28.17 11.67 22.91
CA ASP A 2 -27.63 11.20 21.64
C ASP A 2 -26.95 9.85 21.86
N ASP A 3 -27.05 8.96 20.88
CA ASP A 3 -26.43 7.65 20.95
C ASP A 3 -24.91 7.85 20.83
N PRO A 4 -24.10 7.37 21.80
CA PRO A 4 -22.64 7.48 21.73
C PRO A 4 -22.06 6.84 20.45
N TYR A 5 -22.80 5.93 19.80
CA TYR A 5 -22.43 5.41 18.50
C TYR A 5 -22.38 6.49 17.40
N ASP A 6 -23.31 7.44 17.40
CA ASP A 6 -23.41 8.43 16.31
C ASP A 6 -22.27 9.46 16.39
N GLU A 7 -21.78 9.75 17.60
CA GLU A 7 -20.57 10.56 17.82
C GLU A 7 -19.33 9.87 17.25
N VAL A 8 -19.07 8.61 17.66
CA VAL A 8 -17.93 7.84 17.17
C VAL A 8 -18.01 7.61 15.66
N LYS A 9 -19.22 7.41 15.13
CA LYS A 9 -19.43 7.33 13.68
C LYS A 9 -18.96 8.60 12.97
N SER A 10 -19.30 9.78 13.49
CA SER A 10 -18.87 11.06 12.90
C SER A 10 -17.35 11.25 12.97
N GLU A 11 -16.73 10.76 14.04
CA GLU A 11 -15.28 10.78 14.22
C GLU A 11 -14.57 9.85 13.21
N VAL A 12 -15.09 8.64 13.01
CA VAL A 12 -14.62 7.68 11.99
C VAL A 12 -14.80 8.25 10.57
N GLU A 13 -15.91 8.93 10.29
CA GLU A 13 -16.10 9.59 8.99
C GLU A 13 -15.10 10.75 8.78
N SER A 14 -14.81 11.52 9.82
CA SER A 14 -13.79 12.58 9.79
C SER A 14 -12.38 12.03 9.56
N SER A 15 -12.00 10.96 10.27
CA SER A 15 -10.70 10.33 10.11
C SER A 15 -10.56 9.63 8.75
N LEU A 16 -11.64 9.09 8.16
CA LEU A 16 -11.64 8.62 6.77
C LEU A 16 -11.45 9.77 5.76
N GLN A 17 -12.10 10.91 5.97
CA GLN A 17 -11.87 12.09 5.14
C GLN A 17 -10.41 12.56 5.25
N HIS A 18 -9.86 12.59 6.46
CA HIS A 18 -8.45 12.92 6.68
C HIS A 18 -7.52 11.92 5.97
N LEU A 19 -7.78 10.62 6.10
CA LEU A 19 -7.05 9.56 5.40
C LEU A 19 -7.10 9.76 3.88
N SER A 20 -8.26 10.05 3.31
CA SER A 20 -8.41 10.26 1.87
C SER A 20 -7.62 11.48 1.36
N SER A 21 -7.62 12.58 2.14
CA SER A 21 -6.84 13.79 1.85
C SER A 21 -5.34 13.50 1.93
N LEU A 22 -4.93 12.72 2.92
CA LEU A 22 -3.52 12.39 3.15
C LEU A 22 -3.00 11.34 2.16
N LEU A 23 -3.85 10.42 1.68
CA LEU A 23 -3.54 9.56 0.54
C LEU A 23 -3.38 10.37 -0.76
N ALA A 24 -4.26 11.36 -0.98
CA ALA A 24 -4.15 12.23 -2.15
C ALA A 24 -2.89 13.10 -2.10
N SER A 25 -2.48 13.59 -0.93
CA SER A 25 -1.23 14.33 -0.75
C SER A 25 -0.02 13.40 -0.94
N TYR A 26 -0.05 12.20 -0.36
CA TYR A 26 0.99 11.17 -0.52
C TYR A 26 1.19 10.76 -1.99
N ALA A 27 0.10 10.52 -2.74
CA ALA A 27 0.17 10.23 -4.16
C ALA A 27 0.73 11.39 -4.99
N ARG A 28 0.46 12.65 -4.59
CA ARG A 28 1.08 13.84 -5.21
C ARG A 28 2.57 13.92 -4.90
N LEU A 29 2.98 13.62 -3.68
CA LEU A 29 4.38 13.58 -3.25
C LEU A 29 5.18 12.50 -4.00
N LEU A 30 4.59 11.32 -4.22
CA LEU A 30 5.18 10.26 -5.04
C LEU A 30 5.37 10.66 -6.50
N ARG A 31 4.45 11.46 -7.04
CA ARG A 31 4.51 11.91 -8.44
C ARG A 31 5.43 13.11 -8.64
N ASN A 32 5.78 13.82 -7.57
CA ASN A 32 6.70 14.95 -7.64
C ASN A 32 8.15 14.45 -7.42
N PRO A 33 9.02 14.51 -8.44
CA PRO A 33 10.40 14.05 -8.32
C PRO A 33 11.25 14.95 -7.42
N GLN A 34 10.83 16.18 -7.10
CA GLN A 34 11.55 17.11 -6.23
C GLN A 34 11.23 16.95 -4.75
N THR A 35 10.37 16.00 -4.39
CA THR A 35 9.98 15.77 -2.99
C THR A 35 11.16 15.26 -2.18
N ARG A 36 11.36 15.84 -0.98
CA ARG A 36 12.40 15.38 -0.06
C ARG A 36 12.03 13.99 0.46
N PRO A 37 13.01 13.09 0.64
CA PRO A 37 12.75 11.75 1.16
C PRO A 37 12.14 11.78 2.58
N ASP A 38 12.49 12.78 3.39
CA ASP A 38 11.99 12.95 4.76
C ASP A 38 10.49 13.32 4.80
N ASP A 39 10.02 14.12 3.84
CA ASP A 39 8.60 14.51 3.78
C ASP A 39 7.72 13.32 3.37
N LEU A 40 8.27 12.42 2.56
CA LEU A 40 7.60 11.21 2.11
C LEU A 40 7.52 10.17 3.22
N SER A 41 8.61 9.97 3.97
CA SER A 41 8.62 9.06 5.13
C SER A 41 7.69 9.55 6.23
N TYR A 42 7.65 10.87 6.50
CA TYR A 42 6.72 11.48 7.44
C TYR A 42 5.26 11.29 7.02
N ALA A 43 4.93 11.55 5.75
CA ALA A 43 3.57 11.31 5.25
C ALA A 43 3.17 9.82 5.30
N HIS A 44 4.13 8.91 5.07
CA HIS A 44 3.89 7.46 5.15
C HIS A 44 3.65 6.98 6.59
N SER A 45 4.46 7.44 7.55
CA SER A 45 4.27 7.08 8.97
C SER A 45 2.97 7.64 9.52
N GLU A 46 2.59 8.87 9.14
CA GLU A 46 1.33 9.49 9.50
C GLU A 46 0.12 8.69 8.97
N LEU A 47 0.17 8.21 7.71
CA LEU A 47 -0.89 7.34 7.15
C LEU A 47 -1.08 6.06 7.95
N LEU A 48 0.02 5.43 8.35
CA LEU A 48 -0.03 4.17 9.10
C LEU A 48 -0.50 4.38 10.53
N ALA A 49 -0.07 5.45 11.19
CA ALA A 49 -0.55 5.83 12.51
C ALA A 49 -2.07 6.05 12.49
N LEU A 50 -2.57 6.78 11.49
CA LEU A 50 -4.00 7.03 11.31
C LEU A 50 -4.76 5.73 10.98
N LEU A 51 -4.25 4.90 10.08
CA LEU A 51 -4.84 3.58 9.76
C LEU A 51 -4.89 2.65 10.98
N SER A 52 -3.88 2.70 11.85
CA SER A 52 -3.84 1.94 13.11
C SER A 52 -4.89 2.44 14.10
N ALA A 53 -5.00 3.76 14.28
CA ALA A 53 -6.02 4.38 15.13
C ALA A 53 -7.43 4.00 14.67
N LEU A 54 -7.69 4.12 13.35
CA LEU A 54 -8.96 3.73 12.75
C LEU A 54 -9.29 2.24 12.95
N ASP A 55 -8.30 1.34 12.91
CA ASP A 55 -8.55 -0.10 13.11
C ASP A 55 -9.00 -0.37 14.54
N ASN A 56 -8.39 0.31 15.52
CA ASN A 56 -8.82 0.24 16.92
C ASN A 56 -10.24 0.77 17.08
N ASP A 57 -10.56 1.96 16.54
CA ASP A 57 -11.89 2.58 16.66
C ASP A 57 -12.98 1.66 16.06
N VAL A 58 -12.69 1.07 14.91
CA VAL A 58 -13.63 0.18 14.21
C VAL A 58 -13.80 -1.15 14.95
N ASP A 59 -12.74 -1.68 15.57
CA ASP A 59 -12.83 -2.87 16.41
C ASP A 59 -13.58 -2.61 17.73
N GLU A 60 -13.44 -1.42 18.32
CA GLU A 60 -14.25 -0.98 19.46
C GLU A 60 -15.73 -0.88 19.09
N LEU A 61 -16.06 -0.28 17.93
CA LEU A 61 -17.43 -0.23 17.40
C LEU A 61 -18.00 -1.65 17.18
N GLN A 62 -17.19 -2.58 16.66
CA GLN A 62 -17.62 -3.95 16.46
C GLN A 62 -17.91 -4.66 17.81
N GLN A 63 -17.07 -4.45 18.82
CA GLN A 63 -17.27 -4.99 20.17
C GLN A 63 -18.51 -4.39 20.83
N ALA A 64 -18.73 -3.08 20.69
CA ALA A 64 -19.92 -2.41 21.18
C ALA A 64 -21.20 -2.99 20.54
N LEU A 65 -21.20 -3.23 19.23
CA LEU A 65 -22.31 -3.89 18.54
C LEU A 65 -22.56 -5.32 19.04
N GLN A 66 -21.51 -6.10 19.26
CA GLN A 66 -21.63 -7.45 19.83
C GLN A 66 -22.20 -7.43 21.25
N LEU A 67 -21.82 -6.45 22.08
CA LEU A 67 -22.38 -6.27 23.42
C LEU A 67 -23.87 -5.94 23.37
N VAL A 68 -24.29 -5.05 22.47
CA VAL A 68 -25.70 -4.67 22.29
C VAL A 68 -26.54 -5.85 21.79
N GLU A 69 -25.97 -6.73 20.98
CA GLU A 69 -26.64 -7.96 20.54
C GLU A 69 -26.77 -9.00 21.64
N ARG A 70 -25.75 -9.11 22.51
CA ARG A 70 -25.72 -10.08 23.60
C ARG A 70 -26.59 -9.65 24.78
N ASP A 71 -26.75 -8.35 25.01
CA ASP A 71 -27.57 -7.81 26.09
C ASP A 71 -28.85 -7.13 25.56
N PRO A 72 -30.01 -7.83 25.57
CA PRO A 72 -31.27 -7.27 25.11
C PRO A 72 -31.77 -6.09 25.97
N LEU A 73 -31.26 -5.89 27.19
CA LEU A 73 -31.63 -4.75 28.04
C LEU A 73 -31.02 -3.45 27.52
N MET A 74 -29.78 -3.48 27.03
CA MET A 74 -29.11 -2.35 26.36
C MET A 74 -29.86 -1.93 25.10
N ARG A 75 -30.27 -2.90 24.28
CA ARG A 75 -31.08 -2.67 23.09
C ARG A 75 -32.41 -1.98 23.40
N THR A 76 -33.07 -2.39 24.49
CA THR A 76 -34.36 -1.82 24.89
C THR A 76 -34.20 -0.43 25.52
N ARG A 77 -33.08 -0.17 26.21
CA ARG A 77 -32.73 1.17 26.74
C ARG A 77 -32.40 2.19 25.65
N LEU A 78 -31.70 1.76 24.60
CA LEU A 78 -31.32 2.61 23.47
C LEU A 78 -32.42 2.69 22.39
N GLY A 79 -33.48 1.88 22.48
CA GLY A 79 -34.56 1.86 21.49
C GLY A 79 -34.11 1.39 20.10
N LEU A 80 -33.02 0.64 20.00
CA LEU A 80 -32.41 0.25 18.74
C LEU A 80 -33.13 -0.95 18.11
N GLY A 81 -33.74 -0.74 16.94
CA GLY A 81 -34.33 -1.81 16.13
C GLY A 81 -33.27 -2.71 15.48
N GLN A 82 -33.64 -3.95 15.14
CA GLN A 82 -32.74 -4.90 14.45
C GLN A 82 -32.23 -4.33 13.10
N ALA A 83 -33.05 -3.52 12.43
CA ALA A 83 -32.67 -2.83 11.19
C ALA A 83 -31.52 -1.84 11.40
N VAL A 84 -31.49 -1.12 12.53
CA VAL A 84 -30.43 -0.16 12.84
C VAL A 84 -29.12 -0.90 13.13
N LEU A 85 -29.17 -1.98 13.90
CA LEU A 85 -27.98 -2.82 14.15
C LEU A 85 -27.41 -3.43 12.86
N ALA A 86 -28.27 -3.86 11.94
CA ALA A 86 -27.85 -4.33 10.63
C ALA A 86 -27.16 -3.21 9.82
N GLN A 87 -27.71 -2.00 9.82
CA GLN A 87 -27.09 -0.84 9.18
C GLN A 87 -25.72 -0.51 9.79
N ARG A 88 -25.61 -0.53 11.12
CA ARG A 88 -24.34 -0.29 11.84
C ARG A 88 -23.28 -1.33 11.52
N ARG A 89 -23.67 -2.60 11.37
CA ARG A 89 -22.78 -3.66 10.88
C ARG A 89 -22.29 -3.40 9.47
N THR A 90 -23.20 -3.09 8.54
CA THR A 90 -22.81 -2.80 7.16
C THR A 90 -21.86 -1.62 7.07
N PHE A 91 -22.04 -0.59 7.93
CA PHE A 91 -21.13 0.54 8.01
C PHE A 91 -19.72 0.10 8.43
N VAL A 92 -19.59 -0.64 9.54
CA VAL A 92 -18.31 -1.18 10.01
C VAL A 92 -17.63 -2.02 8.93
N GLU A 93 -18.38 -2.87 8.22
CA GLU A 93 -17.83 -3.67 7.11
C GLU A 93 -17.36 -2.81 5.94
N THR A 94 -18.10 -1.76 5.57
CA THR A 94 -17.70 -0.82 4.51
C THR A 94 -16.42 -0.06 4.89
N VAL A 95 -16.31 0.42 6.13
CA VAL A 95 -15.10 1.10 6.62
C VAL A 95 -13.90 0.15 6.61
N LYS A 96 -14.05 -1.09 7.10
CA LYS A 96 -12.99 -2.11 7.01
C LYS A 96 -12.57 -2.40 5.58
N ALA A 97 -13.53 -2.47 4.65
CA ALA A 97 -13.23 -2.67 3.24
C ALA A 97 -12.45 -1.48 2.65
N GLU A 98 -12.86 -0.25 2.96
CA GLU A 98 -12.19 0.97 2.51
C GLU A 98 -10.77 1.08 3.08
N MET A 99 -10.58 0.85 4.37
CA MET A 99 -9.26 0.79 5.00
C MET A 99 -8.37 -0.29 4.38
N LYS A 100 -8.92 -1.46 4.05
CA LYS A 100 -8.19 -2.51 3.32
C LYS A 100 -7.79 -2.05 1.92
N THR A 101 -8.62 -1.26 1.24
CA THR A 101 -8.23 -0.65 -0.05
C THR A 101 -7.15 0.41 0.11
N ALA A 102 -7.23 1.26 1.13
CA ALA A 102 -6.21 2.25 1.46
C ALA A 102 -4.86 1.58 1.77
N ARG A 103 -4.85 0.53 2.59
CA ARG A 103 -3.66 -0.29 2.88
C ARG A 103 -3.07 -0.92 1.62
N LYS A 104 -3.88 -1.36 0.67
CA LYS A 104 -3.40 -1.88 -0.62
C LYS A 104 -2.80 -0.83 -1.53
N GLN A 105 -3.29 0.41 -1.47
CA GLN A 105 -2.70 1.54 -2.21
C GLN A 105 -1.38 2.00 -1.59
N LEU A 106 -1.24 1.83 -0.27
CA LEU A 106 -0.04 2.17 0.48
C LEU A 106 1.04 1.08 0.43
N ALA A 107 0.63 -0.19 0.35
CA ALA A 107 1.56 -1.27 0.09
C ALA A 107 2.30 -0.96 -1.21
N PRO A 108 3.65 -0.90 -1.21
CA PRO A 108 4.39 -0.62 -2.42
C PRO A 108 3.92 -1.65 -3.46
N SER A 109 3.44 -1.16 -4.61
CA SER A 109 3.21 -2.00 -5.78
C SER A 109 4.57 -2.45 -6.30
N ASN A 110 5.27 -3.25 -5.51
CA ASN A 110 6.46 -3.95 -5.91
C ASN A 110 5.96 -4.98 -6.91
N GLY A 111 6.29 -4.78 -8.19
CA GLY A 111 5.76 -5.50 -9.33
C GLY A 111 5.98 -7.02 -9.25
N VAL A 112 5.11 -7.72 -8.53
CA VAL A 112 4.91 -9.17 -8.63
C VAL A 112 3.42 -9.41 -8.80
N THR A 113 2.94 -9.09 -9.99
CA THR A 113 1.79 -9.80 -10.55
C THR A 113 2.19 -11.27 -10.64
N SER A 114 1.68 -12.09 -9.73
CA SER A 114 1.66 -13.54 -9.83
C SER A 114 0.70 -13.96 -10.95
N SER A 115 1.00 -13.59 -12.19
CA SER A 115 0.37 -14.20 -13.35
C SER A 115 1.00 -15.58 -13.53
N LYS A 116 0.23 -16.60 -13.15
CA LYS A 116 0.48 -17.99 -13.55
C LYS A 116 0.44 -18.07 -15.08
N SER A 117 1.57 -17.89 -15.73
CA SER A 117 1.77 -18.24 -17.13
C SER A 117 2.92 -19.24 -17.21
N SER A 118 2.51 -20.46 -17.50
CA SER A 118 3.28 -21.61 -17.94
C SER A 118 4.43 -21.29 -18.91
N ARG A 119 5.58 -21.91 -18.61
CA ARG A 119 6.52 -22.57 -19.53
C ARG A 119 7.75 -21.78 -20.05
N SER A 120 8.87 -22.51 -19.95
CA SER A 120 10.11 -22.53 -20.77
C SER A 120 11.27 -21.57 -20.49
N GLN A 121 12.41 -22.23 -20.27
CA GLN A 121 13.77 -21.90 -20.71
C GLN A 121 14.51 -20.69 -20.11
N THR A 122 15.47 -21.05 -19.26
CA THR A 122 16.82 -20.49 -19.15
C THR A 122 17.18 -19.37 -20.14
N GLN A 123 17.41 -18.15 -19.65
CA GLN A 123 18.49 -17.26 -20.09
C GLN A 123 18.66 -16.10 -19.10
N LYS A 124 19.92 -15.72 -18.87
CA LYS A 124 20.37 -14.64 -17.97
C LYS A 124 19.89 -13.27 -18.46
N PRO A 125 19.55 -12.31 -17.59
CA PRO A 125 19.25 -10.95 -18.02
C PRO A 125 20.54 -10.17 -18.24
N THR A 126 20.88 -9.93 -19.51
CA THR A 126 21.79 -8.87 -19.96
C THR A 126 20.91 -7.65 -20.27
N THR A 127 20.99 -6.61 -19.44
CA THR A 127 20.24 -5.37 -19.66
C THR A 127 20.97 -4.54 -20.71
N THR A 128 20.63 -4.76 -21.97
CA THR A 128 20.99 -3.86 -23.07
C THR A 128 19.69 -3.23 -23.56
N ILE A 129 19.50 -1.97 -23.23
CA ILE A 129 18.42 -1.14 -23.76
C ILE A 129 18.64 -1.02 -25.28
N PRO A 130 17.64 -1.28 -26.13
CA PRO A 130 17.81 -1.22 -27.58
C PRO A 130 18.01 0.24 -28.03
N ASN A 131 19.21 0.52 -28.52
CA ASN A 131 19.56 1.76 -29.20
C ASN A 131 18.85 1.79 -30.57
N PRO A 132 18.00 2.78 -30.90
CA PRO A 132 17.25 2.79 -32.15
C PRO A 132 18.07 3.22 -33.38
N LEU A 133 19.38 3.42 -33.26
CA LEU A 133 20.29 3.68 -34.37
C LEU A 133 21.64 3.04 -34.07
N SER A 134 21.83 1.79 -34.50
CA SER A 134 23.16 1.19 -34.57
C SER A 134 23.30 0.48 -35.91
N SER A 135 23.65 1.27 -36.92
CA SER A 135 24.29 0.80 -38.14
C SER A 135 25.64 0.17 -37.75
N SER A 136 25.64 -1.15 -37.59
CA SER A 136 26.85 -1.93 -37.42
C SER A 136 27.71 -1.81 -38.68
N SER A 137 28.84 -1.09 -38.57
CA SER A 137 29.93 -1.16 -39.52
C SER A 137 30.63 -2.53 -39.38
N THR A 138 30.25 -3.49 -40.22
CA THR A 138 31.06 -4.67 -40.51
C THR A 138 32.00 -4.38 -41.70
N PRO A 139 33.28 -4.76 -41.64
CA PRO A 139 34.15 -4.72 -42.80
C PRO A 139 33.85 -5.93 -43.68
N GLY A 140 32.91 -5.78 -44.61
CA GLY A 140 32.50 -6.83 -45.53
C GLY A 140 32.08 -6.24 -46.87
N LYS A 141 32.76 -6.68 -47.93
CA LYS A 141 32.48 -6.35 -49.35
C LYS A 141 30.98 -6.35 -49.65
N GLY A 142 30.44 -5.19 -49.99
CA GLY A 142 29.07 -5.03 -50.48
C GLY A 142 28.72 -3.55 -50.57
N ALA A 143 28.50 -3.05 -51.77
CA ALA A 143 28.20 -1.64 -52.06
C ALA A 143 26.91 -1.18 -51.34
N PRO A 144 26.82 0.10 -50.91
CA PRO A 144 25.60 0.62 -50.30
C PRO A 144 24.53 0.88 -51.35
N TYR A 145 23.28 0.63 -50.95
CA TYR A 145 22.08 0.88 -51.73
C TYR A 145 21.94 2.38 -52.00
N ARG A 146 21.95 2.75 -53.29
CA ARG A 146 21.73 4.09 -53.81
C ARG A 146 20.31 4.15 -54.33
N ASP A 147 19.43 4.87 -53.65
CA ASP A 147 18.11 5.18 -54.20
C ASP A 147 18.28 6.36 -55.17
N SER A 148 18.30 6.07 -56.47
CA SER A 148 18.21 7.09 -57.52
C SER A 148 17.43 6.52 -58.70
N PRO A 149 16.29 7.11 -59.06
CA PRO A 149 15.52 6.68 -60.21
C PRO A 149 16.06 7.42 -61.43
N TYR A 150 17.06 6.88 -62.11
CA TYR A 150 17.21 6.94 -63.57
C TYR A 150 18.50 6.24 -64.00
N ASP A 151 18.33 5.28 -64.91
CA ASP A 151 19.37 4.57 -65.62
C ASP A 151 19.92 5.46 -66.76
N ALA A 152 21.24 5.64 -66.85
CA ALA A 152 21.92 6.14 -68.05
C ALA A 152 23.44 5.91 -67.99
N GLN A 153 23.84 4.74 -68.46
CA GLN A 153 25.05 4.44 -69.23
C GLN A 153 25.84 5.66 -69.77
N THR A 154 27.00 6.00 -69.19
CA THR A 154 28.20 6.54 -69.88
C THR A 154 29.28 6.78 -68.80
N GLY A 155 30.49 6.23 -68.92
CA GLY A 155 31.62 6.92 -69.55
C GLY A 155 32.39 7.71 -68.50
N GLY A 156 33.66 7.36 -68.26
CA GLY A 156 34.47 7.86 -67.14
C GLY A 156 34.52 9.39 -67.00
N ALA A 157 34.41 9.85 -65.77
CA ALA A 157 34.82 11.18 -65.33
C ALA A 157 35.18 11.09 -63.85
N GLN A 158 36.34 11.67 -63.50
CA GLN A 158 36.73 11.95 -62.13
C GLN A 158 35.60 12.77 -61.51
N VAL A 159 34.90 12.21 -60.52
CA VAL A 159 33.94 12.97 -59.74
C VAL A 159 34.77 13.63 -58.66
N ASP A 160 35.06 14.92 -58.86
CA ASP A 160 35.54 15.78 -57.79
C ASP A 160 34.60 15.59 -56.59
N GLU A 161 35.17 15.25 -55.43
CA GLU A 161 34.49 15.27 -54.13
C GLU A 161 34.11 16.72 -53.81
N GLU A 162 33.11 17.25 -54.51
CA GLU A 162 32.46 18.48 -54.13
C GLU A 162 31.63 18.15 -52.89
N SER A 163 32.23 18.42 -51.73
CA SER A 163 31.64 18.25 -50.41
C SER A 163 30.23 18.84 -50.43
N ASP A 164 29.21 17.99 -50.41
CA ASP A 164 27.81 18.40 -50.50
C ASP A 164 27.56 19.45 -49.38
N PRO A 165 27.29 20.72 -49.71
CA PRO A 165 27.11 21.76 -48.70
C PRO A 165 25.90 21.47 -47.79
N ASN A 166 25.00 20.61 -48.24
CA ASN A 166 23.87 20.12 -47.44
C ASN A 166 24.32 19.10 -46.38
N ALA A 167 25.38 18.32 -46.63
CA ALA A 167 25.90 17.34 -45.68
C ALA A 167 26.50 17.99 -44.42
N GLU A 168 27.12 19.17 -44.57
CA GLU A 168 27.68 19.92 -43.45
C GLU A 168 26.57 20.49 -42.55
N PHE A 169 25.49 20.99 -43.16
CA PHE A 169 24.29 21.45 -42.46
C PHE A 169 23.54 20.30 -41.78
N GLU A 170 23.40 19.15 -42.45
CA GLU A 170 22.78 17.95 -41.89
C GLU A 170 23.59 17.37 -40.71
N MET A 171 24.92 17.36 -40.79
CA MET A 171 25.80 16.97 -39.68
C MET A 171 25.63 17.90 -38.48
N GLN A 172 25.61 19.21 -38.71
CA GLN A 172 25.44 20.19 -37.65
C GLN A 172 24.05 20.04 -36.98
N HIS A 173 23.00 19.84 -37.78
CA HIS A 173 21.66 19.57 -37.28
C HIS A 173 21.58 18.27 -36.46
N GLN A 174 22.25 17.20 -36.92
CA GLN A 174 22.30 15.93 -36.21
C GLN A 174 23.09 16.03 -34.89
N SER A 175 24.19 16.79 -34.85
CA SER A 175 24.93 17.04 -33.60
C SER A 175 24.08 17.78 -32.55
N LEU A 176 23.28 18.76 -32.98
CA LEU A 176 22.40 19.53 -32.09
C LEU A 176 21.26 18.66 -31.55
N LEU A 177 20.75 17.75 -32.38
CA LEU A 177 19.73 16.78 -31.96
C LEU A 177 20.28 15.72 -30.98
N ILE A 178 21.54 15.31 -31.14
CA ILE A 178 22.22 14.38 -30.22
C ILE A 178 22.48 15.08 -28.87
N GLU A 179 22.93 16.33 -28.89
CA GLU A 179 23.20 17.09 -27.66
C GLU A 179 21.93 17.34 -26.83
N GLN A 180 20.79 17.65 -27.48
CA GLN A 180 19.50 17.73 -26.78
C GLN A 180 19.12 16.39 -26.14
N GLN A 181 19.31 15.28 -26.86
CA GLN A 181 18.99 13.96 -26.33
C GLN A 181 19.86 13.58 -25.13
N ASP A 182 21.16 13.89 -25.14
CA ASP A 182 22.05 13.62 -24.00
C ASP A 182 21.65 14.40 -22.75
N GLN A 183 21.20 15.64 -22.91
CA GLN A 183 20.62 16.43 -21.81
C GLN A 183 19.34 15.77 -21.29
N THR A 184 18.48 15.26 -22.17
CA THR A 184 17.28 14.52 -21.75
C THR A 184 17.62 13.24 -20.99
N LEU A 185 18.58 12.45 -21.47
CA LEU A 185 19.01 11.20 -20.84
C LEU A 185 19.67 11.44 -19.49
N THR A 186 20.45 12.51 -19.34
CA THR A 186 21.05 12.91 -18.06
C THR A 186 19.97 13.30 -17.05
N SER A 187 18.96 14.06 -17.48
CA SER A 187 17.84 14.42 -16.61
C SER A 187 17.01 13.20 -16.19
N ILE A 188 16.75 12.28 -17.13
CA ILE A 188 16.03 11.03 -16.87
C ILE A 188 16.84 10.14 -15.92
N SER A 189 18.16 10.00 -16.14
CA SER A 189 19.04 9.25 -15.26
C SER A 189 19.01 9.79 -13.82
N GLY A 190 19.05 11.11 -13.65
CA GLY A 190 18.92 11.73 -12.32
C GLY A 190 17.58 11.40 -11.65
N THR A 191 16.48 11.45 -12.40
CA THR A 191 15.15 11.08 -11.86
C THR A 191 15.04 9.59 -11.54
N VAL A 192 15.67 8.71 -12.33
CA VAL A 192 15.69 7.26 -12.08
C VAL A 192 16.53 6.93 -10.86
N GLU A 193 17.67 7.60 -10.67
CA GLU A 193 18.51 7.48 -9.47
C GLU A 193 17.74 7.92 -8.21
N GLN A 194 16.97 9.01 -8.33
CA GLN A 194 16.14 9.53 -7.25
C GLN A 194 14.95 8.62 -6.92
N LEU A 195 14.24 8.11 -7.93
CA LEU A 195 13.18 7.11 -7.74
C LEU A 195 13.72 5.82 -7.12
N ARG A 196 14.92 5.38 -7.54
CA ARG A 196 15.59 4.21 -6.97
C ARG A 196 15.97 4.43 -5.51
N SER A 197 16.50 5.61 -5.17
CA SER A 197 16.82 5.98 -3.79
C SER A 197 15.56 6.08 -2.92
N GLN A 198 14.48 6.69 -3.42
CA GLN A 198 13.20 6.76 -2.71
C GLN A 198 12.59 5.37 -2.50
N ALA A 199 12.57 4.53 -3.53
CA ALA A 199 12.08 3.15 -3.43
C ALA A 199 12.93 2.29 -2.48
N TRP A 200 14.24 2.53 -2.41
CA TRP A 200 15.12 1.88 -1.44
C TRP A 200 14.78 2.28 -0.01
N THR A 201 14.65 3.58 0.25
CA THR A 201 14.28 4.10 1.59
C THR A 201 12.91 3.60 2.01
N MET A 202 11.92 3.63 1.10
CA MET A 202 10.59 3.06 1.36
C MET A 202 10.66 1.55 1.62
N GLY A 203 11.47 0.80 0.87
CA GLY A 203 11.64 -0.63 1.07
C GLY A 203 12.27 -0.99 2.41
N GLN A 204 13.21 -0.19 2.90
CA GLN A 204 13.80 -0.37 4.23
C GLN A 204 12.79 -0.03 5.34
N GLU A 205 12.09 1.10 5.22
CA GLU A 205 11.11 1.53 6.23
C GLU A 205 9.93 0.56 6.32
N VAL A 206 9.44 0.02 5.20
CA VAL A 206 8.41 -1.04 5.20
C VAL A 206 8.92 -2.34 5.82
N TYR A 207 10.20 -2.66 5.66
CA TYR A 207 10.81 -3.82 6.31
C TYR A 207 10.87 -3.61 7.83
N ASP A 208 11.33 -2.45 8.27
CA ASP A 208 11.40 -2.08 9.69
C ASP A 208 10.00 -2.03 10.33
N GLN A 209 9.01 -1.52 9.60
CA GLN A 209 7.62 -1.49 10.05
C GLN A 209 6.96 -2.88 10.08
N ASN A 210 7.28 -3.79 9.16
CA ASN A 210 6.84 -5.19 9.27
C ASN A 210 7.45 -5.87 10.50
N ALA A 211 8.71 -5.57 10.83
CA ALA A 211 9.33 -6.05 12.04
C ALA A 211 8.64 -5.50 13.31
N MET A 212 8.21 -4.23 13.29
CA MET A 212 7.40 -3.65 14.37
C MET A 212 5.99 -4.25 14.46
N LEU A 213 5.33 -4.55 13.33
CA LEU A 213 4.03 -5.21 13.30
C LEU A 213 4.12 -6.65 13.81
N GLU A 214 5.20 -7.38 13.51
CA GLU A 214 5.43 -8.71 14.06
C GLU A 214 5.65 -8.67 15.58
N GLU A 215 6.34 -7.64 16.09
CA GLU A 215 6.48 -7.43 17.54
C GLU A 215 5.14 -7.08 18.19
N LEU A 216 4.33 -6.25 17.54
CA LEU A 216 2.98 -5.93 18.00
C LEU A 216 2.07 -7.17 18.00
N ASP A 217 2.17 -8.04 17.00
CA ASP A 217 1.44 -9.32 16.95
C ASP A 217 1.82 -10.25 18.12
N ARG A 218 3.12 -10.32 18.44
CA ARG A 218 3.59 -11.05 19.64
C ARG A 218 3.06 -10.44 20.94
N GLU A 219 2.99 -9.11 21.02
CA GLU A 219 2.43 -8.42 22.18
C GLU A 219 0.91 -8.64 22.30
N VAL A 220 0.19 -8.64 21.18
CA VAL A 220 -1.24 -8.98 21.10
C VAL A 220 -1.48 -10.44 21.51
N ASP A 221 -0.66 -11.38 21.06
CA ASP A 221 -0.73 -12.78 21.50
C ASP A 221 -0.47 -12.90 23.02
N ALA A 222 0.56 -12.20 23.52
CA ALA A 222 0.87 -12.20 24.94
C ALA A 222 -0.28 -11.60 25.78
N THR A 223 -0.89 -10.51 25.33
CA THR A 223 -2.07 -9.91 25.98
C THR A 223 -3.29 -10.83 25.88
N GLY A 224 -3.49 -11.52 24.75
CA GLY A 224 -4.51 -12.54 24.56
C GLY A 224 -4.38 -13.69 25.57
N THR A 225 -3.18 -14.23 25.76
CA THR A 225 -2.96 -15.27 26.80
C THR A 225 -3.13 -14.74 28.22
N ARG A 226 -2.84 -13.45 28.48
CA ARG A 226 -3.10 -12.82 29.79
C ARG A 226 -4.60 -12.64 30.02
N LEU A 227 -5.34 -12.20 29.01
CA LEU A 227 -6.78 -12.06 29.05
C LEU A 227 -7.46 -13.41 29.24
N GLU A 228 -7.04 -14.46 28.54
CA GLU A 228 -7.57 -15.81 28.70
C GLU A 228 -7.34 -16.33 30.14
N ARG A 229 -6.14 -16.11 30.70
CA ARG A 229 -5.86 -16.45 32.11
C ARG A 229 -6.74 -15.65 33.06
N ALA A 230 -7.01 -14.37 32.77
CA ALA A 230 -7.88 -13.52 33.57
C ALA A 230 -9.34 -13.99 33.51
N GLN A 231 -9.86 -14.32 32.32
CA GLN A 231 -11.19 -14.90 32.12
C GLN A 231 -11.35 -16.21 32.90
N ARG A 232 -10.39 -17.15 32.79
CA ARG A 232 -10.44 -18.41 33.55
C ARG A 232 -10.40 -18.18 35.07
N ARG A 233 -9.73 -17.13 35.55
CA ARG A 233 -9.77 -16.72 36.97
C ARG A 233 -11.15 -16.18 37.34
N MET A 234 -11.72 -15.30 36.53
CA MET A 234 -13.07 -14.76 36.69
C MET A 234 -14.11 -15.89 36.78
N ASP A 235 -14.06 -16.87 35.87
CA ASP A 235 -14.98 -18.02 35.87
C ASP A 235 -14.86 -18.87 37.12
N ARG A 236 -13.63 -19.09 37.62
CA ARG A 236 -13.41 -19.78 38.89
C ARG A 236 -13.96 -19.00 40.06
N PHE A 237 -13.77 -17.68 40.10
CA PHE A 237 -14.35 -16.82 41.13
C PHE A 237 -15.88 -16.85 41.11
N ILE A 238 -16.50 -16.77 39.94
CA ILE A 238 -17.97 -16.87 39.80
C ILE A 238 -18.45 -18.24 40.29
N LYS A 239 -17.78 -19.32 39.90
CA LYS A 239 -18.15 -20.68 40.33
C LYS A 239 -17.97 -20.88 41.84
N GLN A 240 -16.86 -20.40 42.41
CA GLN A 240 -16.61 -20.44 43.85
C GLN A 240 -17.67 -19.63 44.60
N ASN A 241 -17.95 -18.40 44.17
CA ASN A 241 -18.95 -17.54 44.79
C ASN A 241 -20.37 -18.14 44.71
N LYS A 242 -20.73 -18.75 43.57
CA LYS A 242 -21.99 -19.49 43.42
C LYS A 242 -22.07 -20.68 44.39
N SER A 243 -20.98 -21.44 44.56
CA SER A 243 -20.93 -22.57 45.47
C SER A 243 -20.99 -22.15 46.95
N THR A 244 -20.33 -21.05 47.33
CA THR A 244 -20.39 -20.52 48.70
C THR A 244 -21.76 -19.96 49.03
N LEU A 245 -22.40 -19.24 48.10
CA LEU A 245 -23.78 -18.78 48.25
C LEU A 245 -24.75 -19.95 48.34
N SER A 246 -24.62 -20.97 47.48
CA SER A 246 -25.44 -22.18 47.57
C SER A 246 -25.27 -22.91 48.90
N ASN A 247 -24.05 -22.96 49.44
CA ASN A 247 -23.78 -23.64 50.71
C ASN A 247 -24.30 -22.83 51.91
N GLN A 248 -24.22 -21.50 51.87
CA GLN A 248 -24.83 -20.63 52.89
C GLN A 248 -26.35 -20.69 52.87
N VAL A 249 -26.98 -20.71 51.69
CA VAL A 249 -28.45 -20.87 51.57
C VAL A 249 -28.88 -22.23 52.13
N PHE A 250 -28.15 -23.31 51.83
CA PHE A 250 -28.45 -24.64 52.38
C PHE A 250 -28.30 -24.69 53.91
N ASN A 251 -27.27 -24.05 54.47
CA ASN A 251 -27.03 -24.04 55.91
C ASN A 251 -28.01 -23.12 56.67
N SER A 252 -28.55 -22.08 56.01
CA SER A 252 -29.62 -21.23 56.55
C SER A 252 -31.03 -21.85 56.46
N SER A 253 -31.19 -22.91 55.68
CA SER A 253 -32.46 -23.64 55.51
C SER A 253 -32.58 -24.87 56.42
N ALA A 254 -31.58 -25.16 57.26
CA ALA A 254 -31.71 -26.15 58.33
C ALA A 254 -32.55 -25.52 59.45
N PRO A 255 -33.74 -26.08 59.80
CA PRO A 255 -34.52 -25.54 60.90
C PRO A 255 -33.71 -25.67 62.20
N ALA A 256 -33.61 -24.56 62.93
CA ALA A 256 -33.24 -24.58 64.34
C ALA A 256 -34.30 -25.37 65.12
N GLY A 257 -34.19 -26.70 65.08
CA GLY A 257 -34.97 -27.63 65.89
C GLY A 257 -34.46 -27.62 67.32
N VAL A 258 -35.01 -26.69 68.11
CA VAL A 258 -35.60 -26.88 69.44
C VAL A 258 -34.91 -27.92 70.34
N PHE A 259 -34.28 -27.40 71.42
CA PHE A 259 -33.98 -28.09 72.67
C PHE A 259 -35.25 -28.66 73.34
#